data_AF-A0A0S7BH82-F1
#
_entry.id   AF-A0A0S7BH82-F1
#
_cell.length_a   1.000
_cell.length_b   1.000
_cell.length_c   1.000
_cell.angle_alpha   90.00
_cell.angle_beta   90.00
_cell.angle_gamma   90.00
#
_symmetry.space_group_name_H-M   'P 1'
#
loop_
_entity.id
_entity.type
_entity.pdbx_description
1 polymer ?
#
loop_
_entity_poly.entity_id
_entity_poly.type
_entity_poly.pdbx_seq_one_letter_code
_entity_poly.pdbx_strand_id
1 'polypeptide(L)'
;MPVLHMDTDACTAVKGQIVNSKEAINDSMTQINSQVSSMVGSTWIAPGAEQFKGEIEQWAGQVRQALENLQTLADRLQREVENWTGEGQSF
;
A
#
# COMPACT_ATOMS: atom_id res chain seq x y z
N MET A 1 -12.68 23.08 28.15
CA MET A 1 -12.62 21.91 27.26
C MET A 1 -11.87 22.33 26.00
N PRO A 2 -10.87 21.56 25.54
CA PRO A 2 -10.35 21.76 24.19
C PRO A 2 -11.48 21.50 23.18
N VAL A 3 -11.54 22.31 22.12
CA VAL A 3 -12.50 22.10 21.02
C VAL A 3 -12.05 20.85 20.25
N LEU A 4 -12.85 19.79 20.30
CA LEU A 4 -12.69 18.63 19.42
C LEU A 4 -13.04 19.06 18.00
N HIS A 5 -12.05 19.06 17.12
CA HIS A 5 -12.20 19.40 15.71
C HIS A 5 -11.47 18.36 14.86
N MET A 6 -12.18 17.80 13.88
CA MET A 6 -11.63 16.95 12.83
C MET A 6 -12.00 17.57 11.49
N ASP A 7 -11.01 17.71 10.60
CA ASP A 7 -11.26 18.07 9.21
C ASP A 7 -11.49 16.77 8.42
N THR A 8 -12.76 16.40 8.25
CA THR A 8 -13.17 15.16 7.59
C THR A 8 -12.76 15.12 6.12
N ASP A 9 -12.68 16.27 5.47
CA ASP A 9 -12.29 16.38 4.08
C ASP A 9 -10.79 16.13 3.93
N ALA A 10 -9.98 16.76 4.81
CA ALA A 10 -8.55 16.49 4.86
C ALA A 10 -8.24 15.02 5.19
N CYS A 11 -8.96 14.41 6.14
CA CYS A 11 -8.80 12.99 6.48
C CYS A 11 -9.18 12.07 5.31
N THR A 12 -10.27 12.38 4.59
CA THR A 12 -10.70 11.62 3.41
C THR A 12 -9.68 11.75 2.28
N ALA A 13 -9.10 12.93 2.08
CA ALA A 13 -8.04 13.15 1.11
C ALA A 13 -6.79 12.31 1.42
N VAL A 14 -6.35 12.28 2.68
CA VAL A 14 -5.22 11.44 3.12
C VAL A 14 -5.50 9.96 2.87
N LYS A 15 -6.72 9.47 3.16
CA LYS A 15 -7.11 8.09 2.83
C LYS A 15 -6.94 7.80 1.34
N GLY A 16 -7.45 8.69 0.48
CA GLY A 16 -7.33 8.56 -0.97
C GLY A 16 -5.86 8.49 -1.42
N GLN A 17 -5.00 9.33 -0.85
CA GLN A 17 -3.56 9.29 -1.14
C GLN A 17 -2.91 7.96 -0.75
N ILE A 18 -3.28 7.40 0.41
CA ILE A 18 -2.76 6.10 0.87
C ILE A 18 -3.17 4.98 -0.10
N VAL A 19 -4.45 4.92 -0.49
CA VAL A 19 -4.96 3.89 -1.41
C VAL A 19 -4.29 4.01 -2.79
N ASN A 20 -4.21 5.21 -3.34
CA ASN A 20 -3.56 5.44 -4.63
C ASN A 20 -2.08 5.07 -4.61
N SER A 21 -1.37 5.42 -3.53
CA SER A 21 0.05 5.07 -3.36
C SER A 21 0.25 3.57 -3.25
N LYS A 22 -0.65 2.89 -2.54
CA LYS A 22 -0.63 1.43 -2.39
C LYS A 22 -0.77 0.74 -3.76
N GLU A 23 -1.71 1.17 -4.58
CA GLU A 23 -1.93 0.61 -5.92
C GLU A 23 -0.71 0.84 -6.81
N ALA A 24 -0.16 2.06 -6.85
CA ALA A 24 1.03 2.37 -7.63
C ALA A 24 2.25 1.52 -7.24
N ILE A 25 2.44 1.27 -5.94
CA ILE A 25 3.53 0.40 -5.45
C ILE A 25 3.29 -1.06 -5.86
N ASN A 26 2.05 -1.55 -5.74
CA ASN A 26 1.70 -2.92 -6.12
C ASN A 26 1.93 -3.17 -7.63
N ASP A 27 1.58 -2.19 -8.47
CA ASP A 27 1.79 -2.26 -9.91
C ASP A 27 3.28 -2.26 -10.25
N SER A 28 4.05 -1.36 -9.62
CA SER A 28 5.50 -1.28 -9.81
C SER A 28 6.20 -2.59 -9.41
N MET A 29 5.81 -3.18 -8.27
CA MET A 29 6.33 -4.47 -7.82
C MET A 29 6.00 -5.59 -8.82
N THR A 30 4.77 -5.63 -9.34
CA THR A 30 4.35 -6.63 -10.33
C THR A 30 5.17 -6.50 -11.62
N GLN A 31 5.41 -5.27 -12.07
CA GLN A 31 6.25 -4.99 -13.24
C GLN A 31 7.69 -5.43 -13.02
N ILE A 32 8.30 -5.07 -11.88
CA ILE A 32 9.68 -5.49 -11.55
C ILE A 32 9.80 -7.01 -11.56
N ASN A 33 8.87 -7.71 -10.90
CA ASN A 33 8.93 -9.17 -10.84
C ASN A 33 8.79 -9.82 -12.23
N SER A 34 7.92 -9.27 -13.09
CA SER A 34 7.79 -9.70 -14.48
C SER A 34 9.08 -9.47 -15.29
N GLN A 35 9.71 -8.30 -15.14
CA GLN A 35 10.94 -7.97 -15.85
C GLN A 35 12.10 -8.88 -15.42
N VAL A 36 12.25 -9.10 -14.11
CA VAL A 36 13.27 -10.00 -13.56
C VAL A 36 13.03 -11.43 -14.05
N SER A 37 11.79 -11.92 -13.98
CA SER A 37 11.45 -13.25 -14.48
C SER A 37 11.72 -13.40 -15.98
N SER A 38 11.53 -12.34 -16.78
CA SER A 38 11.83 -12.38 -18.21
C SER A 38 13.34 -12.35 -18.51
N MET A 39 14.15 -11.77 -17.63
CA MET A 39 15.61 -11.64 -17.78
C MET A 39 16.33 -12.94 -17.43
N VAL A 40 15.88 -13.64 -16.38
CA VAL A 40 16.47 -14.91 -15.93
C VAL A 40 16.20 -16.00 -16.96
N GLY A 41 17.26 -16.68 -17.42
CA GLY A 41 17.17 -17.71 -18.44
C GLY A 41 17.13 -17.18 -19.88
N SER A 42 17.14 -15.85 -20.08
CA SER A 42 17.29 -15.21 -21.38
C SER A 42 18.58 -14.36 -21.43
N THR A 43 18.49 -13.07 -21.10
CA THR A 43 19.59 -12.10 -21.09
C THR A 43 20.61 -12.43 -20.01
N TRP A 44 20.19 -13.05 -18.90
CA TRP A 44 21.07 -13.47 -17.83
C TRP A 44 20.92 -14.97 -17.56
N ILE A 45 21.95 -15.73 -17.94
CA ILE A 45 22.03 -17.18 -17.73
C ILE A 45 23.20 -17.49 -16.81
N ALA A 46 22.94 -17.48 -15.50
CA ALA A 46 23.88 -17.89 -14.47
C ALA A 46 23.13 -18.31 -13.20
N PRO A 47 23.74 -19.13 -12.30
CA PRO A 47 23.13 -19.48 -11.02
C PRO A 47 22.73 -18.26 -10.17
N GLY A 48 23.49 -17.17 -10.25
CA GLY A 48 23.17 -15.91 -9.55
C GLY A 48 21.88 -15.23 -10.04
N ALA A 49 21.44 -15.51 -11.27
CA ALA A 49 20.20 -14.97 -11.82
C ALA A 49 18.98 -15.56 -11.11
N GLU A 50 18.99 -16.87 -10.88
CA GLU A 50 17.94 -17.57 -10.12
C GLU A 50 17.94 -17.15 -8.65
N GLN A 51 19.12 -16.94 -8.05
CA GLN A 51 19.21 -16.40 -6.69
C GLN A 51 18.58 -15.01 -6.61
N PHE A 52 18.95 -14.10 -7.52
CA PHE A 52 18.41 -12.75 -7.56
C PHE A 52 16.88 -12.74 -7.77
N LYS A 53 16.34 -13.63 -8.61
CA LYS A 53 14.89 -13.80 -8.75
C LYS A 53 14.23 -14.19 -7.42
N GLY A 54 14.81 -15.14 -6.69
CA GLY A 54 14.33 -15.52 -5.36
C GLY A 54 14.34 -14.37 -4.36
N GLU A 55 15.39 -13.54 -4.37
CA GLU A 55 15.49 -12.33 -3.53
C GLU A 55 14.39 -11.30 -3.86
N ILE A 56 14.09 -11.11 -5.15
CA ILE A 56 13.01 -10.22 -5.61
C ILE A 56 11.63 -10.76 -5.22
N GLU A 57 11.39 -12.07 -5.34
CA GLU A 57 10.13 -12.69 -4.91
C GLU A 57 9.93 -12.55 -3.39
N GLN A 58 10.99 -12.74 -2.60
CA GLN A 58 10.95 -12.54 -1.16
C GLN A 58 10.66 -11.08 -0.80
N TRP A 59 11.35 -10.13 -1.43
CA TRP A 59 11.11 -8.70 -1.24
C TRP A 59 9.68 -8.31 -1.62
N ALA A 60 9.15 -8.80 -2.74
CA ALA A 60 7.77 -8.57 -3.17
C ALA A 60 6.77 -9.05 -2.10
N GLY A 61 7.03 -10.19 -1.44
CA GLY A 61 6.24 -10.65 -0.30
C GLY A 61 6.23 -9.67 0.88
N GLN A 62 7.38 -9.12 1.25
CA GLN A 62 7.49 -8.12 2.33
C GLN A 62 6.74 -6.83 1.97
N VAL A 63 6.84 -6.39 0.71
CA VAL A 63 6.11 -5.22 0.21
C VAL A 63 4.61 -5.44 0.30
N ARG A 64 4.08 -6.60 -0.13
CA ARG A 64 2.66 -6.94 0.00
C ARG A 64 2.17 -6.84 1.44
N GLN A 65 2.94 -7.35 2.39
CA GLN A 65 2.60 -7.24 3.81
C GLN A 65 2.52 -5.78 4.28
N ALA A 66 3.46 -4.93 3.84
CA ALA A 66 3.44 -3.51 4.15
C ALA A 66 2.22 -2.79 3.53
N LEU A 67 1.83 -3.16 2.30
CA LEU A 67 0.66 -2.63 1.62
C LEU A 67 -0.67 -3.02 2.31
N GLU A 68 -0.75 -4.21 2.89
CA GLU A 68 -1.87 -4.64 3.73
C GLU A 68 -1.96 -3.83 5.02
N ASN A 69 -0.82 -3.53 5.65
CA ASN A 69 -0.78 -2.67 6.84
C ASN A 69 -1.24 -1.24 6.49
N LEU A 70 -0.83 -0.70 5.34
CA LEU A 70 -1.32 0.60 4.84
C LEU A 70 -2.83 0.61 4.61
N GLN A 71 -3.38 -0.48 4.04
CA GLN A 71 -4.83 -0.61 3.89
C GLN A 71 -5.53 -0.57 5.25
N THR A 72 -5.01 -1.30 6.23
CA THR A 72 -5.59 -1.33 7.59
C THR A 72 -5.61 0.07 8.23
N LEU A 73 -4.56 0.87 8.02
CA LEU A 73 -4.51 2.25 8.49
C LEU A 73 -5.50 3.15 7.76
N ALA A 74 -5.65 2.99 6.44
CA ALA A 74 -6.63 3.73 5.64
C ALA A 74 -8.07 3.41 6.09
N ASP A 75 -8.38 2.13 6.32
CA ASP A 75 -9.70 1.69 6.79
C ASP A 75 -9.98 2.22 8.20
N ARG A 76 -8.97 2.23 9.08
CA ARG A 76 -9.10 2.84 10.41
C ARG A 76 -9.41 4.33 10.31
N LEU A 77 -8.69 5.07 9.46
CA LEU A 77 -8.94 6.50 9.27
C LEU A 77 -10.37 6.76 8.74
N GLN A 78 -10.86 5.91 7.84
CA GLN A 78 -12.23 5.99 7.35
C GLN A 78 -13.26 5.78 8.47
N ARG A 79 -13.05 4.78 9.35
CA ARG A 79 -13.96 4.57 10.49
C ARG A 79 -13.99 5.76 11.45
N GLU A 80 -12.84 6.40 11.69
CA GLU A 80 -12.80 7.61 12.51
C GLU A 80 -13.62 8.76 11.88
N VAL A 81 -13.53 8.94 10.55
CA VAL A 81 -14.36 9.91 9.82
C VAL A 81 -15.85 9.58 9.94
N GLU A 82 -16.22 8.31 9.75
CA GLU A 82 -17.61 7.86 9.85
C GLU A 82 -18.19 8.07 11.26
N ASN A 83 -17.41 7.73 12.30
CA ASN A 83 -17.81 7.97 13.69
C ASN A 83 -18.00 9.47 13.97
N TRP A 84 -17.07 10.31 13.53
CA TRP A 84 -17.13 11.75 13.79
C TRP A 84 -18.30 12.44 13.08
N THR A 85 -18.59 12.03 11.83
CA THR A 85 -19.74 12.54 11.08
C THR A 85 -21.08 12.04 11.64
N GLY A 86 -21.14 10.80 12.13
CA GLY A 86 -22.34 10.24 12.77
C GLY A 86 -22.65 10.86 14.14
N GLU A 87 -21.62 11.10 14.96
CA GLU A 87 -21.76 11.79 16.26
C GLU A 87 -22.19 13.26 16.06
N GLY A 88 -21.68 13.92 15.02
CA GLY A 88 -22.05 15.30 14.68
C GLY A 88 -23.51 15.50 14.23
N GLN A 89 -24.21 14.44 13.80
CA GLN A 89 -25.64 14.50 13.43
C GLN A 89 -26.59 14.25 14.60
N SER A 90 -26.07 13.89 15.78
CA SER A 90 -26.87 13.53 16.97
C SER A 90 -27.14 14.71 17.93
N PHE A 91 -26.83 15.95 17.52
CA PHE A 91 -27.03 17.17 18.31
C PHE A 91 -27.85 18.23 17.56
#